data_AF-A0A1B3XUC7-F1
#
_entry.id   AF-A0A1B3XUC7-F1
#
_cell.length_a   1.000
_cell.length_b   1.000
_cell.length_c   1.000
_cell.angle_alpha   90.00
_cell.angle_beta   90.00
_cell.angle_gamma   90.00
#
_symmetry.space_group_name_H-M   'P 1'
#
loop_
_entity.id
_entity.type
_entity.pdbx_description
1 polymer ?
#
loop_
_entity_poly.entity_id
_entity_poly.type
_entity_poly.pdbx_seq_one_letter_code
_entity_poly.pdbx_strand_id
1 'polypeptide(L)'
;MKKWCKAGVICLLLCMLIIPLGACGKKDKVRVAEVTRSLFYTPQYVAMEKGFFEDEGLSIDLKTTAGGDKTMTALLTNGADIALVGSETSIYVQSQEPKDPVINFAHPIFNKMPEIHMSMLKLKTAFPPRLPLLQPASPDKPSRNVPMLVLKAWYHLNIRS
;
A
#
# COMPACT_ATOMS: atom_id res chain seq x y z
N MET A 1 51.98 20.22 -17.09
CA MET A 1 50.81 20.67 -16.30
C MET A 1 49.46 20.41 -16.97
N LYS A 2 49.22 20.76 -18.25
CA LYS A 2 47.92 20.56 -18.95
C LYS A 2 47.37 19.11 -19.02
N LYS A 3 48.23 18.09 -18.96
CA LYS A 3 47.83 16.67 -19.12
C LYS A 3 47.17 16.09 -17.86
N TRP A 4 47.53 16.63 -16.69
CA TRP A 4 47.05 16.19 -15.38
C TRP A 4 45.68 16.81 -15.06
N CYS A 5 45.41 18.04 -15.51
CA CYS A 5 44.08 18.65 -15.45
C CYS A 5 43.05 17.91 -16.34
N LYS A 6 43.46 17.43 -17.53
CA LYS A 6 42.58 16.66 -18.41
C LYS A 6 42.20 15.30 -17.81
N ALA A 7 43.13 14.63 -17.13
CA ALA A 7 42.88 13.37 -16.45
C ALA A 7 41.91 13.52 -15.26
N GLY A 8 42.04 14.59 -14.48
CA GLY A 8 41.12 14.88 -13.37
C GLY A 8 39.68 15.16 -13.83
N VAL A 9 39.51 15.89 -14.93
CA VAL A 9 38.18 16.20 -15.50
C VAL A 9 37.51 14.94 -16.07
N ILE A 10 38.26 14.03 -16.69
CA ILE A 10 37.72 12.74 -17.20
C ILE A 10 37.30 11.83 -16.05
N CYS A 11 38.05 11.79 -14.95
CA CYS A 11 37.71 10.99 -13.78
C CYS A 11 36.43 11.52 -13.08
N LEU A 12 36.28 12.84 -13.01
CA LEU A 12 35.08 13.50 -12.46
C LEU A 12 33.83 13.23 -13.31
N LEU A 13 33.97 13.28 -14.64
CA LEU A 13 32.91 12.94 -15.61
C LEU A 13 32.52 11.45 -15.54
N LEU A 14 33.50 10.55 -15.36
CA LEU A 14 33.23 9.13 -15.19
C LEU A 14 32.45 8.87 -13.90
N CYS A 15 32.86 9.47 -12.78
CA CYS A 15 32.17 9.35 -11.49
C CYS A 15 30.73 9.87 -11.54
N MET A 16 30.48 10.95 -12.30
CA MET A 16 29.13 11.50 -12.48
C MET A 16 28.19 10.56 -13.24
N LEU A 17 28.73 9.65 -14.06
CA LEU A 17 27.95 8.69 -14.85
C LEU A 17 27.57 7.41 -14.05
N ILE A 18 28.23 7.14 -12.91
CA ILE A 18 28.00 5.92 -12.10
C ILE A 18 26.93 6.12 -11.02
N ILE A 19 26.64 7.36 -10.63
CA ILE A 19 25.66 7.72 -9.61
C ILE A 19 24.23 7.21 -9.91
N PRO A 20 23.71 7.22 -11.16
CA PRO A 20 22.34 6.78 -11.41
C PRO A 20 22.15 5.26 -11.39
N LEU A 21 23.21 4.43 -11.43
CA LEU A 21 23.07 2.97 -11.45
C LEU A 21 22.76 2.36 -10.07
N GLY A 22 22.98 3.10 -8.99
CA GLY A 22 22.68 2.66 -7.62
C GLY A 22 21.21 2.82 -7.18
N ALA A 23 20.37 3.46 -8.00
CA ALA A 23 18.98 3.78 -7.67
C ALA A 23 17.97 2.67 -7.99
N CYS A 24 18.43 1.42 -8.17
CA CYS A 24 17.53 0.26 -8.25
C CYS A 24 16.97 -0.04 -6.86
N GLY A 25 15.99 0.76 -6.44
CA GLY A 25 15.30 0.65 -5.16
C GLY A 25 14.55 -0.67 -5.08
N LYS A 26 14.88 -1.48 -4.08
CA LYS A 26 14.13 -2.70 -3.75
C LYS A 26 12.69 -2.29 -3.39
N LYS A 27 11.73 -2.66 -4.24
CA LYS A 27 10.31 -2.43 -3.96
C LYS A 27 9.81 -3.42 -2.91
N ASP A 28 9.12 -2.92 -1.89
CA ASP A 28 8.51 -3.78 -0.87
C ASP A 28 7.21 -4.36 -1.42
N LYS A 29 7.12 -5.70 -1.47
CA LYS A 29 5.94 -6.40 -1.99
C LYS A 29 4.85 -6.45 -0.91
N VAL A 30 3.64 -6.01 -1.24
CA VAL A 30 2.46 -6.03 -0.38
C VAL A 30 1.38 -6.89 -1.03
N ARG A 31 0.99 -7.97 -0.37
CA ARG A 31 -0.06 -8.88 -0.86
C ARG A 31 -1.42 -8.45 -0.35
N VAL A 32 -2.33 -8.17 -1.26
CA VAL A 32 -3.68 -7.70 -0.97
C VAL A 32 -4.68 -8.76 -1.41
N ALA A 33 -5.54 -9.20 -0.51
CA ALA A 33 -6.65 -10.10 -0.81
C ALA A 33 -7.97 -9.32 -0.84
N GLU A 34 -8.79 -9.49 -1.87
CA GLU A 34 -10.12 -8.89 -1.96
C GLU A 34 -11.20 -9.95 -2.13
N VAL A 35 -12.38 -9.73 -1.53
CA VAL A 35 -13.53 -10.65 -1.63
C VAL A 35 -14.10 -10.72 -3.05
N THR A 36 -14.11 -9.59 -3.76
CA THR A 36 -14.67 -9.50 -5.09
C THR A 36 -14.11 -8.29 -5.82
N ARG A 37 -14.13 -8.35 -7.16
CA ARG A 37 -13.79 -7.25 -8.04
C ARG A 37 -14.99 -6.31 -8.12
N SER A 38 -14.99 -5.28 -7.27
CA SER A 38 -16.10 -4.34 -7.17
C SER A 38 -15.67 -2.91 -7.45
N LEU A 39 -16.61 -2.10 -7.93
CA LEU A 39 -16.44 -0.65 -8.08
C LEU A 39 -16.09 0.05 -6.76
N PHE A 40 -16.40 -0.55 -5.61
CA PHE A 40 -16.01 0.03 -4.32
C PHE A 40 -14.49 0.13 -4.13
N TYR A 41 -13.71 -0.70 -4.83
CA TYR A 41 -12.24 -0.67 -4.82
C TYR A 41 -11.65 0.14 -5.99
N THR A 42 -12.49 0.85 -6.77
CA THR A 42 -12.02 1.66 -7.92
C THR A 42 -10.86 2.59 -7.57
N PRO A 43 -10.86 3.31 -6.43
CA PRO A 43 -9.73 4.17 -6.08
C PRO A 43 -8.41 3.39 -5.92
N GLN A 44 -8.45 2.17 -5.40
CA GLN A 44 -7.26 1.32 -5.31
C GLN A 44 -6.77 0.90 -6.69
N TYR A 45 -7.66 0.49 -7.59
CA TYR A 45 -7.26 0.10 -8.95
C TYR A 45 -6.67 1.27 -9.71
N VAL A 46 -7.23 2.47 -9.54
CA VAL A 46 -6.68 3.70 -10.12
C VAL A 46 -5.31 4.03 -9.51
N ALA A 47 -5.12 3.87 -8.20
CA ALA A 47 -3.81 4.06 -7.58
C ALA A 47 -2.75 3.07 -8.11
N MET A 48 -3.15 1.83 -8.40
CA MET A 48 -2.29 0.83 -9.05
C MET A 48 -1.95 1.25 -10.49
N GLU A 49 -2.95 1.60 -11.29
CA GLU A 49 -2.79 1.99 -12.70
C GLU A 49 -1.99 3.29 -12.87
N LYS A 50 -2.15 4.24 -11.94
CA LYS A 50 -1.42 5.52 -11.93
C LYS A 50 -0.01 5.41 -11.33
N GLY A 51 0.41 4.23 -10.87
CA GLY A 51 1.75 4.01 -10.33
C GLY A 51 1.98 4.62 -8.95
N PHE A 52 0.94 5.07 -8.23
CA PHE A 52 1.11 5.75 -6.93
C PHE A 52 1.77 4.87 -5.87
N PHE A 53 1.56 3.55 -5.93
CA PHE A 53 2.27 2.62 -5.05
C PHE A 53 3.74 2.47 -5.45
N GLU A 54 4.02 2.45 -6.75
CA GLU A 54 5.38 2.30 -7.25
C GLU A 54 6.26 3.51 -6.96
N ASP A 55 5.68 4.71 -7.05
CA ASP A 55 6.32 5.98 -6.69
C ASP A 55 6.79 5.99 -5.23
N GLU A 56 6.05 5.28 -4.35
CA GLU A 56 6.37 5.12 -2.93
C GLU A 56 7.25 3.89 -2.63
N GLY A 57 7.71 3.18 -3.68
CA GLY A 57 8.55 1.99 -3.56
C GLY A 57 7.79 0.73 -3.15
N LEU A 58 6.47 0.68 -3.35
CA LEU A 58 5.62 -0.47 -3.04
C LEU A 58 5.24 -1.23 -4.32
N SER A 59 5.22 -2.56 -4.24
CA SER A 59 4.69 -3.43 -5.30
C SER A 59 3.46 -4.15 -4.78
N ILE A 60 2.30 -3.89 -5.38
CA ILE A 60 1.03 -4.49 -4.97
C ILE A 60 0.79 -5.80 -5.72
N ASP A 61 0.58 -6.88 -4.97
CA ASP A 61 0.15 -8.18 -5.49
C ASP A 61 -1.30 -8.42 -5.07
N LEU A 62 -2.23 -8.16 -5.98
CA LEU A 62 -3.65 -8.22 -5.72
C LEU A 62 -4.23 -9.57 -6.13
N LYS A 63 -4.93 -10.23 -5.20
CA LYS A 63 -5.62 -11.49 -5.42
C LYS A 63 -7.08 -11.41 -5.01
N THR A 64 -7.99 -11.76 -5.92
CA THR A 64 -9.39 -11.97 -5.57
C THR A 64 -9.56 -13.36 -4.96
N THR A 65 -10.28 -13.46 -3.84
CA THR A 65 -10.62 -14.73 -3.21
C THR A 65 -12.13 -14.92 -3.20
N ALA A 66 -12.61 -16.16 -3.17
CA ALA A 66 -14.04 -16.45 -3.24
C ALA A 66 -14.71 -16.30 -1.85
N GLY A 67 -15.03 -15.07 -1.46
CA GLY A 67 -15.80 -14.76 -0.25
C GLY A 67 -15.00 -14.20 0.93
N GLY A 68 -15.72 -13.67 1.93
CA GLY A 68 -15.17 -13.10 3.17
C GLY A 68 -14.31 -14.09 3.94
N ASP A 69 -14.81 -15.32 4.14
CA ASP A 69 -14.12 -16.37 4.91
C ASP A 69 -12.75 -16.74 4.32
N LYS A 70 -12.66 -16.86 2.99
CA LYS A 70 -11.39 -17.17 2.30
C LYS A 70 -10.45 -15.97 2.32
N THR A 71 -10.97 -14.75 2.20
CA THR A 71 -10.17 -13.53 2.31
C THR A 71 -9.56 -13.42 3.71
N MET A 72 -10.38 -13.68 4.74
CA MET A 72 -9.96 -13.67 6.14
C MET A 72 -8.98 -14.80 6.45
N THR A 73 -9.22 -16.01 5.93
CA THR A 73 -8.29 -17.13 6.05
C THR A 73 -6.93 -16.79 5.43
N ALA A 74 -6.92 -16.16 4.25
CA ALA A 74 -5.69 -15.72 3.61
C ALA A 74 -4.93 -14.72 4.49
N LEU A 75 -5.63 -13.82 5.19
CA LEU A 75 -5.01 -12.90 6.15
C LEU A 75 -4.44 -13.65 7.37
N LEU A 76 -5.26 -14.48 8.03
CA LEU A 76 -4.89 -15.21 9.25
C LEU A 76 -3.74 -16.21 9.05
N THR A 77 -3.59 -16.74 7.85
CA THR A 77 -2.54 -17.72 7.48
C THR A 77 -1.29 -17.07 6.88
N ASN A 78 -1.16 -15.74 6.92
CA ASN A 78 -0.08 -14.99 6.27
C ASN A 78 0.00 -15.20 4.74
N GLY A 79 -1.10 -15.62 4.11
CA GLY A 79 -1.25 -15.67 2.65
C GLY A 79 -1.46 -14.29 2.02
N ALA A 80 -1.94 -13.32 2.78
CA ALA A 80 -2.08 -11.91 2.42
C ALA A 80 -1.62 -11.01 3.58
N ASP A 81 -1.17 -9.80 3.26
CA ASP A 81 -0.73 -8.80 4.25
C ASP A 81 -1.85 -7.80 4.59
N ILE A 82 -2.79 -7.61 3.65
CA ILE A 82 -3.99 -6.78 3.78
C ILE A 82 -5.17 -7.55 3.19
N ALA A 83 -6.31 -7.53 3.88
CA ALA A 83 -7.58 -8.05 3.38
C ALA A 83 -8.61 -6.93 3.19
N LEU A 84 -9.31 -6.97 2.07
CA LEU A 84 -10.42 -6.08 1.73
C LEU A 84 -11.72 -6.89 1.82
N VAL A 85 -12.41 -6.70 2.92
CA VAL A 85 -13.63 -7.44 3.30
C VAL A 85 -14.55 -6.51 4.10
N GLY A 86 -15.83 -6.85 4.20
CA GLY A 86 -16.76 -6.09 5.02
C GLY A 86 -16.38 -6.10 6.51
N SER A 87 -16.75 -5.03 7.22
CA SER A 87 -16.45 -4.87 8.65
C SER A 87 -17.02 -5.99 9.51
N GLU A 88 -18.13 -6.60 9.10
CA GLU A 88 -18.80 -7.69 9.81
C GLU A 88 -17.86 -8.86 10.08
N THR A 89 -17.00 -9.18 9.12
CA THR A 89 -16.07 -10.31 9.24
C THR A 89 -15.02 -10.06 10.31
N SER A 90 -14.57 -8.80 10.47
CA SER A 90 -13.62 -8.43 11.54
C SER A 90 -14.23 -8.53 12.93
N ILE A 91 -15.50 -8.14 13.08
CA ILE A 91 -16.24 -8.22 14.34
C ILE A 91 -16.44 -9.68 14.74
N TYR A 92 -16.82 -10.53 13.79
CA TYR A 92 -17.00 -11.96 14.02
C TYR A 92 -15.71 -12.63 14.51
N VAL A 93 -14.58 -12.38 13.84
CA VAL A 93 -13.29 -12.95 14.27
C VAL A 93 -12.86 -12.41 15.63
N GLN A 94 -13.06 -11.12 15.90
CA GLN A 94 -12.69 -10.52 17.19
C GLN A 94 -13.47 -11.12 18.36
N SER A 95 -14.73 -11.50 18.16
CA SER A 95 -15.56 -12.17 19.18
C SER A 95 -15.04 -13.55 19.60
N GLN A 96 -14.14 -14.14 18.80
CA GLN A 96 -13.52 -15.44 19.08
C GLN A 96 -12.19 -15.32 19.84
N GLU A 97 -11.83 -14.13 20.30
CA GLU A 97 -10.60 -13.84 21.04
C GLU A 97 -9.33 -14.40 20.37
N PRO A 98 -9.04 -13.97 19.12
CA PRO A 98 -7.95 -14.53 18.34
C PRO A 98 -6.60 -14.21 18.99
N LYS A 99 -5.66 -15.17 18.91
CA LYS A 99 -4.28 -15.01 19.42
C LYS A 99 -3.54 -13.83 18.78
N ASP A 100 -3.84 -13.54 17.52
CA ASP A 100 -3.37 -12.36 16.80
C ASP A 100 -4.57 -11.55 16.31
N PRO A 101 -4.87 -10.38 16.92
CA PRO A 101 -6.05 -9.63 16.61
C PRO A 101 -5.98 -9.00 15.21
N VAL A 102 -7.13 -8.98 14.55
CA VAL A 102 -7.31 -8.31 13.27
C VAL A 102 -7.59 -6.83 13.52
N ILE A 103 -6.76 -5.97 12.95
CA ILE A 103 -6.87 -4.53 13.01
C ILE A 103 -7.58 -4.03 11.76
N ASN A 104 -8.64 -3.28 11.99
CA ASN A 104 -9.31 -2.48 10.96
C ASN A 104 -8.70 -1.08 10.95
N PHE A 105 -7.98 -0.74 9.89
CA PHE A 105 -7.16 0.48 9.85
C PHE A 105 -7.65 1.53 8.84
N ALA A 106 -8.60 1.17 7.98
CA ALA A 106 -9.24 2.11 7.07
C ALA A 106 -10.63 1.62 6.65
N HIS A 107 -11.54 2.57 6.51
CA HIS A 107 -12.90 2.37 5.99
C HIS A 107 -13.16 3.37 4.86
N PRO A 108 -13.58 2.93 3.67
CA PRO A 108 -14.12 3.85 2.68
C PRO A 108 -15.49 4.32 3.18
N ILE A 109 -15.62 5.60 3.54
CA ILE A 109 -16.92 6.22 3.85
C ILE A 109 -17.51 6.71 2.54
N PHE A 110 -18.57 6.06 2.07
CA PHE A 110 -19.33 6.55 0.92
C PHE A 110 -20.46 7.46 1.43
N ASN A 111 -20.30 8.78 1.30
CA ASN A 111 -21.31 9.77 1.72
C ASN A 111 -22.71 9.55 1.10
N LYS A 112 -22.80 8.87 -0.05
CA LYS A 112 -24.07 8.53 -0.71
C LYS A 112 -24.57 7.10 -0.42
N MET A 113 -23.79 6.27 0.28
CA MET A 113 -24.13 4.88 0.63
C MET A 113 -23.58 4.56 2.03
N PRO A 114 -24.17 5.12 3.11
CA PRO A 114 -23.67 4.92 4.47
C PRO A 114 -23.79 3.47 4.95
N GLU A 115 -24.65 2.67 4.34
CA GLU A 115 -24.91 1.26 4.68
C GLU A 115 -23.74 0.32 4.29
N ILE A 116 -22.84 0.74 3.38
CA ILE A 116 -21.79 -0.13 2.83
C ILE A 116 -20.48 0.12 3.56
N HIS A 117 -20.24 -0.68 4.61
CA HIS A 117 -19.03 -0.63 5.41
C HIS A 117 -17.99 -1.65 4.94
N MET A 118 -17.14 -1.23 4.01
CA MET A 118 -15.96 -2.00 3.64
C MET A 118 -14.78 -1.65 4.55
N SER A 119 -13.93 -2.61 4.83
CA SER A 119 -12.81 -2.46 5.76
C SER A 119 -11.52 -2.95 5.15
N MET A 120 -10.45 -2.22 5.41
CA MET A 120 -9.08 -2.70 5.20
C MET A 120 -8.59 -3.31 6.50
N LEU A 121 -8.34 -4.62 6.46
CA LEU A 121 -7.98 -5.43 7.61
C LEU A 121 -6.54 -5.91 7.52
N LYS A 122 -5.89 -6.03 8.67
CA LYS A 122 -4.53 -6.57 8.80
C LYS A 122 -4.35 -7.26 10.16
N LEU A 123 -3.45 -8.25 10.27
CA LEU A 123 -3.06 -8.78 11.59
C LEU A 123 -2.15 -7.83 12.35
N LYS A 124 -2.30 -7.77 13.67
CA LYS A 124 -1.46 -6.92 14.53
C LYS A 124 0.03 -7.27 14.43
N THR A 125 0.38 -8.54 14.23
CA THR A 125 1.80 -8.95 14.13
C THR A 125 2.38 -8.96 12.72
N ALA A 126 1.57 -8.87 11.65
CA ALA A 126 2.00 -9.15 10.28
C ALA A 126 2.75 -8.00 9.56
N PHE A 127 3.62 -7.25 10.23
CA PHE A 127 4.50 -6.27 9.55
C PHE A 127 5.98 -6.65 9.69
N PRO A 128 6.80 -6.67 8.61
CA PRO A 128 8.23 -6.54 8.79
C PRO A 128 8.54 -5.26 9.59
N PRO A 129 9.51 -5.26 10.52
CA PRO A 129 9.77 -4.14 11.43
C PRO A 129 10.33 -2.86 10.76
N ARG A 130 10.11 -2.64 9.46
CA ARG A 130 10.71 -1.56 8.66
C ARG A 130 9.73 -0.67 7.89
N LEU A 131 8.43 -0.75 8.13
CA LEU A 131 7.46 0.19 7.55
C LEU A 131 6.77 1.02 8.65
N PRO A 132 7.11 2.31 8.81
CA PRO A 132 6.42 3.19 9.72
C PRO A 132 5.06 3.58 9.10
N LEU A 133 4.04 2.74 9.29
CA LEU A 133 2.66 3.03 8.88
C LEU A 133 1.79 3.60 10.01
N LEU A 134 2.38 3.94 11.16
CA LEU A 134 1.67 4.45 12.32
C LEU A 134 2.39 5.65 12.92
N GLN A 135 2.52 6.72 12.13
CA GLN A 135 2.50 8.06 12.71
C GLN A 135 1.33 8.82 12.08
N PRO A 136 0.51 9.54 12.87
CA PRO A 136 -0.42 10.51 12.31
C PRO A 136 0.36 11.40 11.36
N ALA A 137 -0.22 11.72 10.20
CA ALA A 137 0.44 12.52 9.18
C ALA A 137 1.04 13.78 9.82
N SER A 138 2.37 13.84 9.90
CA SER A 138 3.05 15.10 10.16
C SER A 138 2.83 15.97 8.91
N PRO A 139 2.47 17.26 9.07
CA PRO A 139 2.17 18.15 7.95
C PRO A 139 3.32 18.26 6.92
N ASP A 140 4.53 17.84 7.27
CA ASP A 140 5.74 18.01 6.47
C ASP A 140 6.21 16.77 5.68
N LYS A 141 5.50 15.62 5.72
CA LYS A 141 5.85 14.46 4.86
C LYS A 141 4.62 13.79 4.24
N PRO A 142 4.50 13.71 2.91
CA PRO A 142 3.49 12.88 2.26
C PRO A 142 3.79 11.41 2.61
N SER A 143 2.88 10.79 3.35
CA SER A 143 3.11 9.49 3.99
C SER A 143 2.99 8.34 3.00
N ARG A 144 3.87 7.33 3.12
CA ARG A 144 3.80 5.97 2.52
C ARG A 144 2.58 5.14 2.95
N ASN A 145 1.46 5.78 3.26
CA ASN A 145 0.29 5.15 3.85
C ASN A 145 -0.66 4.66 2.75
N VAL A 146 -0.87 3.35 2.66
CA VAL A 146 -1.70 2.72 1.63
C VAL A 146 -3.10 3.37 1.50
N PRO A 147 -3.84 3.65 2.60
CA PRO A 147 -5.08 4.43 2.55
C PRO A 147 -4.95 5.83 1.93
N MET A 148 -3.84 6.54 2.17
CA MET A 148 -3.62 7.87 1.60
C MET A 148 -3.35 7.83 0.10
N LEU A 149 -2.68 6.79 -0.40
CA LEU A 149 -2.49 6.60 -1.84
C LEU A 149 -3.81 6.28 -2.55
N VAL A 150 -4.65 5.47 -1.90
CA VAL A 150 -6.03 5.21 -2.34
C VAL A 150 -6.88 6.48 -2.29
N LEU A 151 -6.74 7.30 -1.25
CA LEU A 151 -7.42 8.60 -1.13
C LEU A 151 -6.94 9.61 -2.19
N LYS A 152 -5.64 9.62 -2.49
CA LYS A 152 -5.06 10.44 -3.57
C LYS A 152 -5.70 10.07 -4.92
N ALA A 153 -5.85 8.79 -5.20
CA ALA A 153 -6.57 8.32 -6.38
C ALA A 153 -8.05 8.71 -6.37
N TRP A 154 -8.72 8.61 -5.22
CA TRP A 154 -10.11 9.07 -5.06
C TRP A 154 -10.28 10.56 -5.36
N TYR A 155 -9.38 11.41 -4.84
CA TYR A 155 -9.37 12.85 -5.10
C TYR A 155 -9.17 13.16 -6.58
N HIS A 156 -8.29 12.44 -7.26
CA HIS A 156 -8.10 12.56 -8.71
C HIS A 156 -9.34 12.18 -9.52
N LEU A 157 -10.16 11.25 -9.04
CA LEU A 157 -11.42 10.85 -9.69
C LEU A 157 -12.54 11.89 -9.49
N ASN A 158 -12.62 12.53 -8.33
CA ASN A 158 -13.73 13.43 -7.97
C ASN A 158 -13.53 14.91 -8.30
N ILE A 159 -12.29 15.38 -8.55
CA ILE A 159 -12.04 16.81 -8.84
C ILE A 159 -11.89 17.09 -10.34
N ARG A 160 -11.71 16.06 -11.16
CA ARG A 160 -11.68 16.21 -12.63
C ARG A 160 -13.02 15.94 -13.31
N SER A 161 -14.07 15.63 -12.55
CA SER A 161 -15.43 15.35 -13.04
C SER A 161 -16.33 16.57 -12.93
#